data_AF-A0A6C1P0E7-F1
#
_entry.id   AF-A0A6C1P0E7-F1
#
_cell.length_a   1.000
_cell.length_b   1.000
_cell.length_c   1.000
_cell.angle_alpha   90.00
_cell.angle_beta   90.00
_cell.angle_gamma   90.00
#
_symmetry.space_group_name_H-M   'P 1'
#
loop_
_entity.id
_entity.type
_entity.pdbx_description
1 polymer ?
#
loop_
_entity_poly.entity_id
_entity_poly.type
_entity_poly.pdbx_seq_one_letter_code
_entity_poly.pdbx_strand_id
1 'polypeptide(L)'
;MGRPILIIVGVLIIIFGIAQVSITSRHITMVERSADYASNSQARNIATSMVGAGIGEINKNIAWRLGLTHDDFLGGGGTLTVLDNLADSTIDPNSLVLVANGNYANQNANIRVTLSKFSFARYAYFTHNEINAWFISDDVIRGPMHSNDQIRMFGRPTFMGDVTSTMDYIKYHAATDPDFQGDTDFNYENVTIPTDLTELISMTDVSNGGLGQYTRPVRLLFNDNGTVSISERIGSNWVLDKVVNTGEFNGVISSTEDVHVRGVLSGRVTIHSEKDVRIIGDITYKNNPESNPLSTDMMGIVANNNVVVTENAHTQNGTSNLNIHASLMAVTGSFSVQNHTSGAPRGSLHVLGGIVQNTRGAVGRGQFNTSTGTVNILNGYTKDYFYDNRFSTTWPPGFPYRDRYIVINWQE
;
A
#
# COMPACT_ATOMS: atom_id res chain seq x y z
N MET A 1 8.46 90.70 14.96
CA MET A 1 8.74 89.34 14.44
C MET A 1 7.92 88.22 15.10
N GLY A 2 6.95 88.48 16.00
CA GLY A 2 6.27 87.41 16.76
C GLY A 2 5.06 86.70 16.10
N ARG A 3 4.34 87.35 15.18
CA ARG A 3 3.11 86.78 14.56
C ARG A 3 3.35 85.55 13.65
N PRO A 4 4.39 85.49 12.79
CA PRO A 4 4.64 84.33 11.95
C PRO A 4 5.11 83.10 12.75
N ILE A 5 5.90 83.33 13.81
CA ILE A 5 6.38 82.27 14.71
C ILE A 5 5.22 81.61 15.46
N LEU A 6 4.25 82.39 15.92
CA LEU A 6 3.04 81.87 16.58
C LEU A 6 2.21 80.95 15.67
N ILE A 7 2.10 81.28 14.37
CA ILE A 7 1.39 80.45 13.40
C ILE A 7 2.16 79.14 13.16
N ILE A 8 3.48 79.21 12.99
CA ILE A 8 4.33 78.02 12.80
C ILE A 8 4.26 77.09 14.02
N VAL A 9 4.33 77.63 15.24
CA VAL A 9 4.21 76.86 16.48
C VAL A 9 2.83 76.23 16.62
N GLY A 10 1.75 76.96 16.29
CA GLY A 10 0.38 76.43 16.29
C GLY A 10 0.20 75.27 15.30
N VAL A 11 0.72 75.41 14.07
CA VAL A 11 0.68 74.35 13.05
C VAL A 11 1.51 73.14 13.48
N LEU A 12 2.69 73.34 14.06
CA LEU A 12 3.53 72.26 14.60
C LEU A 12 2.82 71.50 15.73
N ILE A 13 2.15 72.19 16.65
CA ILE A 13 1.38 71.56 17.73
C ILE A 13 0.23 70.71 17.16
N ILE A 14 -0.47 71.21 16.14
CA ILE A 14 -1.55 70.47 15.48
C ILE A 14 -0.99 69.23 14.77
N ILE A 15 0.11 69.35 14.03
CA ILE A 15 0.77 68.23 13.36
C ILE A 15 1.26 67.19 14.38
N PHE A 16 1.89 67.63 15.47
CA PHE A 16 2.31 66.74 16.57
C PHE A 16 1.12 66.05 17.24
N GLY A 17 0.01 66.76 17.45
CA GLY A 17 -1.22 66.17 17.99
C GLY A 17 -1.80 65.09 17.07
N ILE A 18 -1.88 65.36 15.76
CA ILE A 18 -2.36 64.38 14.77
C ILE A 18 -1.41 63.18 14.69
N ALA A 19 -0.10 63.43 14.69
CA ALA A 19 0.92 62.37 14.68
C ALA A 19 0.85 61.51 15.95
N GLN A 20 0.69 62.13 17.12
CA GLN A 20 0.56 61.42 18.40
C GLN A 20 -0.70 60.55 18.44
N VAL A 21 -1.83 61.07 17.97
CA VAL A 21 -3.07 60.29 17.85
C VAL A 21 -2.87 59.12 16.89
N SER A 22 -2.26 59.36 15.71
CA SER A 22 -1.99 58.31 14.72
C SER A 22 -1.07 57.21 15.25
N ILE A 23 0.02 57.58 15.94
CA ILE A 23 0.98 56.65 16.56
C ILE A 23 0.29 55.84 17.66
N THR A 24 -0.52 56.48 18.50
CA THR A 24 -1.26 55.80 19.58
C THR A 24 -2.27 54.80 19.01
N SER A 25 -3.03 55.18 17.99
CA SER A 25 -3.95 54.26 17.30
C SER A 25 -3.20 53.08 16.68
N ARG A 26 -2.04 53.31 16.06
CA ARG A 26 -1.21 52.22 15.52
C ARG A 26 -0.70 51.28 16.61
N HIS A 27 -0.28 51.80 17.77
CA HIS A 27 0.14 50.96 18.90
C HIS A 27 -1.00 50.09 19.42
N ILE A 28 -2.21 50.65 19.58
CA ILE A 28 -3.39 49.88 20.01
C ILE A 28 -3.72 48.78 19.00
N THR A 29 -3.83 49.12 17.71
CA THR A 29 -4.12 48.12 16.67
C THR A 29 -3.02 47.06 16.55
N MET A 30 -1.75 47.39 16.79
CA MET A 30 -0.67 46.41 16.77
C MET A 30 -0.80 45.42 17.95
N VAL A 31 -1.15 45.90 19.13
CA VAL A 31 -1.39 45.06 20.31
C VAL A 31 -2.61 44.16 20.10
N GLU A 32 -3.72 44.70 19.58
CA GLU A 32 -4.92 43.92 19.26
C GLU A 32 -4.62 42.82 18.24
N ARG A 33 -3.97 43.15 17.13
CA ARG A 33 -3.56 42.16 16.12
C ARG A 33 -2.62 41.11 16.69
N SER A 34 -1.73 41.50 17.59
CA SER A 34 -0.83 40.56 18.27
C SER A 34 -1.61 39.61 19.18
N ALA A 35 -2.61 40.10 19.91
CA ALA A 35 -3.47 39.30 20.78
C ALA A 35 -4.38 38.36 19.98
N ASP A 36 -4.94 38.84 18.86
CA ASP A 36 -5.72 38.03 17.93
C ASP A 36 -4.87 36.93 17.29
N TYR A 37 -3.65 37.27 16.86
CA TYR A 37 -2.72 36.31 16.29
C TYR A 37 -2.35 35.22 17.32
N ALA A 38 -2.06 35.61 18.57
CA ALA A 38 -1.80 34.66 19.64
C ALA A 38 -3.02 33.76 19.92
N SER A 39 -4.23 34.33 19.97
CA SER A 39 -5.46 33.58 20.22
C SER A 39 -5.78 32.61 19.08
N ASN A 40 -5.61 33.04 17.83
CA ASN A 40 -5.79 32.18 16.66
C ASN A 40 -4.75 31.05 16.62
N SER A 41 -3.49 31.35 16.93
CA SER A 41 -2.45 30.32 17.06
C SER A 41 -2.80 29.30 18.14
N GLN A 42 -3.38 29.74 19.25
CA GLN A 42 -3.82 28.85 20.32
C GLN A 42 -4.99 27.95 19.88
N ALA A 43 -6.00 28.51 19.20
CA ALA A 43 -7.09 27.74 18.61
C ALA A 43 -6.59 26.68 17.62
N ARG A 44 -5.61 27.03 16.78
CA ARG A 44 -4.96 26.11 15.83
C ARG A 44 -4.18 24.99 16.53
N ASN A 45 -3.46 25.31 17.61
CA ASN A 45 -2.75 24.31 18.42
C ASN A 45 -3.75 23.33 19.09
N ILE A 46 -4.90 23.82 19.57
CA ILE A 46 -5.98 22.98 20.09
C ILE A 46 -6.48 22.03 19.00
N ALA A 47 -6.84 22.54 17.82
CA ALA A 47 -7.32 21.72 16.71
C ALA A 47 -6.28 20.66 16.30
N THR A 48 -5.01 21.04 16.18
CA THR A 48 -3.89 20.14 15.83
C THR A 48 -3.73 19.03 16.85
N SER A 49 -3.80 19.37 18.13
CA SER A 49 -3.70 18.40 19.23
C SER A 49 -4.89 17.44 19.22
N MET A 50 -6.10 17.92 18.92
CA MET A 50 -7.30 17.09 18.79
C MET A 50 -7.16 16.10 17.63
N VAL A 51 -6.65 16.52 16.46
CA VAL A 51 -6.33 15.61 15.36
C VAL A 51 -5.32 14.55 15.81
N GLY A 52 -4.22 14.97 16.45
CA GLY A 52 -3.19 14.05 16.94
C GLY A 52 -3.75 13.00 17.91
N ALA A 53 -4.59 13.42 18.86
CA ALA A 53 -5.30 12.53 19.76
C ALA A 53 -6.24 11.57 19.03
N GLY A 54 -7.00 12.07 18.04
CA GLY A 54 -7.88 11.28 17.20
C GLY A 54 -7.14 10.21 16.39
N ILE A 55 -6.02 10.57 15.76
CA ILE A 55 -5.13 9.61 15.07
C ILE A 55 -4.63 8.55 16.07
N GLY A 56 -4.28 8.96 17.29
CA GLY A 56 -3.90 8.05 18.37
C GLY A 56 -4.98 7.02 18.70
N GLU A 57 -6.24 7.43 18.80
CA GLU A 57 -7.37 6.52 19.04
C GLU A 57 -7.66 5.61 17.83
N ILE A 58 -7.56 6.13 16.60
CA ILE A 58 -7.72 5.34 15.37
C ILE A 58 -6.61 4.28 15.26
N ASN A 59 -5.38 4.60 15.66
CA ASN A 59 -4.28 3.64 15.65
C ASN A 59 -4.45 2.53 16.70
N LYS A 60 -5.19 2.77 17.79
CA LYS A 60 -5.54 1.72 18.76
C LYS A 60 -6.71 0.87 18.29
N ASN A 61 -7.70 1.50 17.66
CA ASN A 61 -8.88 0.84 17.11
C ASN A 61 -9.25 1.47 15.77
N ILE A 62 -8.97 0.74 14.68
CA ILE A 62 -9.20 1.22 13.31
C ILE A 62 -10.68 1.49 12.98
N ALA A 63 -11.60 0.91 13.76
CA ALA A 63 -13.04 1.12 13.64
C ALA A 63 -13.56 2.30 14.49
N TRP A 64 -12.68 3.00 15.22
CA TRP A 64 -13.09 4.14 16.05
C TRP A 64 -13.61 5.30 15.21
N ARG A 65 -14.85 5.74 15.48
CA ARG A 65 -15.52 6.87 14.81
C ARG A 65 -16.15 7.87 15.79
N LEU A 66 -15.93 7.69 17.10
CA LEU A 66 -16.65 8.44 18.13
C LEU A 66 -16.36 9.95 18.10
N GLY A 67 -15.16 10.34 17.64
CA GLY A 67 -14.70 11.71 17.73
C GLY A 67 -14.32 12.10 19.17
N LEU A 68 -13.96 13.37 19.37
CA LEU A 68 -13.59 13.92 20.66
C LEU A 68 -14.28 15.27 20.87
N THR A 69 -14.69 15.57 22.09
CA THR A 69 -15.20 16.89 22.49
C THR A 69 -14.61 17.23 23.84
N HIS A 70 -14.00 18.41 23.94
CA HIS A 70 -13.45 18.93 25.19
C HIS A 70 -13.84 20.39 25.36
N ASP A 71 -14.43 20.73 26.50
CA ASP A 71 -14.84 22.10 26.82
C ASP A 71 -13.72 22.90 27.51
N ASP A 72 -12.72 22.22 28.08
CA ASP A 72 -11.52 22.82 28.70
C ASP A 72 -10.26 22.01 28.34
N PHE A 73 -9.62 22.38 27.24
CA PHE A 73 -8.38 21.80 26.73
C PHE A 73 -7.43 22.92 26.28
N LEU A 74 -6.25 22.98 26.89
CA LEU A 74 -5.25 24.05 26.68
C LEU A 74 -5.82 25.47 26.89
N GLY A 75 -6.77 25.63 27.83
CA GLY A 75 -7.40 26.90 28.16
C GLY A 75 -8.48 27.37 27.18
N GLY A 76 -8.89 26.52 26.24
CA GLY A 76 -10.01 26.72 25.33
C GLY A 76 -10.86 25.46 25.22
N GLY A 77 -11.61 25.31 24.13
CA GLY A 77 -12.41 24.11 23.86
C GLY A 77 -12.21 23.63 22.43
N GLY A 78 -12.65 22.41 22.12
CA GLY A 78 -12.58 21.91 20.76
C GLY A 78 -13.35 20.63 20.53
N THR A 79 -13.65 20.37 19.27
CA THR A 79 -14.30 19.15 18.81
C THR A 79 -13.50 18.51 17.69
N LEU A 80 -13.58 17.19 17.59
CA LEU A 80 -13.07 16.38 16.51
C LEU A 80 -14.18 15.46 16.04
N THR A 81 -14.51 15.52 14.75
CA THR A 81 -15.44 14.61 14.09
C THR A 81 -14.66 13.72 13.13
N VAL A 82 -14.99 12.43 13.10
CA VAL A 82 -14.44 11.46 12.15
C VAL A 82 -15.52 11.09 11.14
N LEU A 83 -15.25 11.29 9.86
CA LEU A 83 -16.15 10.99 8.75
C LEU A 83 -15.57 9.84 7.93
N ASP A 84 -16.43 8.89 7.56
CA ASP A 84 -16.14 7.80 6.62
C ASP A 84 -17.13 7.84 5.43
N ASN A 85 -16.98 6.91 4.49
CA ASN A 85 -17.84 6.83 3.30
C ASN A 85 -19.32 6.56 3.62
N LEU A 86 -19.65 6.02 4.80
CA LEU A 86 -21.06 5.84 5.20
C LEU A 86 -21.67 7.17 5.64
N ALA A 87 -20.88 8.03 6.29
CA ALA A 87 -21.30 9.37 6.69
C ALA A 87 -21.29 10.37 5.51
N ASP A 88 -20.36 10.24 4.57
CA ASP A 88 -20.20 11.10 3.40
C ASP A 88 -19.73 10.28 2.19
N SER A 89 -20.63 10.07 1.23
CA SER A 89 -20.39 9.23 0.04
C SER A 89 -19.34 9.79 -0.93
N THR A 90 -18.83 11.00 -0.69
CA THR A 90 -17.72 11.57 -1.46
C THR A 90 -16.34 11.09 -0.97
N ILE A 91 -16.27 10.49 0.22
CA ILE A 91 -15.03 9.96 0.79
C ILE A 91 -14.78 8.56 0.21
N ASP A 92 -13.55 8.28 -0.23
CA ASP A 92 -13.17 6.94 -0.69
C ASP A 92 -13.43 5.89 0.42
N PRO A 93 -13.98 4.70 0.10
CA PRO A 93 -14.25 3.65 1.09
C PRO A 93 -13.07 3.29 2.00
N ASN A 94 -11.84 3.49 1.54
CA ASN A 94 -10.61 3.19 2.27
C ASN A 94 -10.00 4.41 2.98
N SER A 95 -10.74 5.52 3.04
CA SER A 95 -10.26 6.78 3.60
C SER A 95 -11.16 7.28 4.74
N LEU A 96 -10.55 8.05 5.64
CA LEU A 96 -11.22 8.75 6.72
C LEU A 96 -10.89 10.24 6.64
N VAL A 97 -11.84 11.07 7.04
CA VAL A 97 -11.62 12.50 7.17
C VAL A 97 -11.84 12.91 8.62
N LEU A 98 -10.81 13.48 9.23
CA LEU A 98 -10.84 14.08 10.54
C LEU A 98 -11.09 15.58 10.37
N VAL A 99 -12.14 16.09 11.00
CA VAL A 99 -12.45 17.53 11.05
C VAL A 99 -12.36 17.98 12.48
N ALA A 100 -11.31 18.74 12.81
CA ALA A 100 -11.11 19.31 14.13
C ALA A 100 -11.47 20.80 14.13
N ASN A 101 -12.19 21.25 15.15
CA ASN A 101 -12.45 22.65 15.43
C ASN A 101 -11.88 23.00 16.79
N GLY A 102 -10.89 23.88 16.84
CA GLY A 102 -10.37 24.46 18.07
C GLY A 102 -10.97 25.84 18.29
N ASN A 103 -11.38 26.12 19.52
CA ASN A 103 -11.90 27.40 19.98
C ASN A 103 -10.99 27.92 21.10
N TYR A 104 -10.51 29.14 20.95
CA TYR A 104 -9.87 29.87 22.03
C TYR A 104 -10.31 31.34 22.03
N ALA A 105 -10.88 31.79 23.15
CA ALA A 105 -11.51 33.10 23.30
C ALA A 105 -12.60 33.37 22.23
N ASN A 106 -12.33 34.24 21.25
CA ASN A 106 -13.24 34.55 20.14
C ASN A 106 -12.73 34.03 18.78
N GLN A 107 -11.64 33.26 18.77
CA GLN A 107 -11.03 32.73 17.56
C GLN A 107 -11.33 31.25 17.43
N ASN A 108 -11.67 30.83 16.20
CA ASN A 108 -11.89 29.43 15.85
C ASN A 108 -10.93 29.02 14.74
N ALA A 109 -10.33 27.85 14.87
CA ALA A 109 -9.49 27.23 13.83
C ALA A 109 -10.11 25.89 13.42
N ASN A 110 -10.19 25.64 12.11
CA ASN A 110 -10.66 24.36 11.57
C ASN A 110 -9.50 23.66 10.87
N ILE A 111 -9.28 22.40 11.19
CA ILE A 111 -8.27 21.57 10.53
C ILE A 111 -8.98 20.35 9.95
N ARG A 112 -8.72 20.07 8.67
CA ARG A 112 -9.23 18.92 7.95
C ARG A 112 -8.08 18.02 7.54
N VAL A 113 -8.07 16.78 8.02
CA VAL A 113 -7.03 15.80 7.72
C VAL A 113 -7.64 14.58 7.08
N THR A 114 -7.12 14.21 5.91
CA THR A 114 -7.53 12.97 5.23
C THR A 114 -6.51 11.89 5.52
N LEU A 115 -7.01 10.75 5.99
CA LEU A 115 -6.25 9.53 6.21
C LEU A 115 -6.69 8.48 5.19
N SER A 116 -5.78 7.62 4.74
CA SER A 116 -6.11 6.52 3.81
C SER A 116 -5.38 5.23 4.18
N LYS A 117 -6.01 4.08 3.92
CA LYS A 117 -5.35 2.77 3.96
C LYS A 117 -4.77 2.47 2.58
N PHE A 118 -3.56 1.93 2.57
CA PHE A 118 -2.96 1.46 1.33
C PHE A 118 -3.05 -0.07 1.23
N SER A 119 -3.35 -0.54 0.02
CA SER A 119 -3.28 -1.97 -0.30
C SER A 119 -1.82 -2.41 -0.38
N PHE A 120 -1.56 -3.66 0.00
CA PHE A 120 -0.25 -4.27 -0.19
C PHE A 120 0.12 -4.49 -1.66
N ALA A 121 -0.86 -4.41 -2.57
CA ALA A 121 -0.61 -4.46 -4.01
C ALA A 121 0.32 -3.32 -4.48
N ARG A 122 0.48 -2.25 -3.70
CA ARG A 122 1.39 -1.13 -3.99
C ARG A 122 2.87 -1.51 -4.08
N TYR A 123 3.25 -2.66 -3.51
CA TYR A 123 4.63 -3.11 -3.49
C TYR A 123 4.90 -4.07 -4.64
N ALA A 124 5.94 -3.79 -5.41
CA ALA A 124 6.51 -4.75 -6.34
C ALA A 124 7.12 -5.93 -5.57
N TYR A 125 7.78 -5.63 -4.45
CA TYR A 125 8.39 -6.62 -3.58
C TYR A 125 8.25 -6.20 -2.11
N PHE A 126 7.59 -7.03 -1.32
CA PHE A 126 7.46 -6.86 0.12
C PHE A 126 7.87 -8.17 0.81
N THR A 127 8.73 -8.09 1.82
CA THR A 127 9.11 -9.26 2.61
C THR A 127 9.23 -8.92 4.09
N HIS A 128 8.63 -9.73 4.96
CA HIS A 128 8.82 -9.55 6.41
C HIS A 128 10.16 -10.13 6.91
N ASN A 129 10.60 -11.27 6.37
CA ASN A 129 11.87 -11.94 6.70
C ASN A 129 12.63 -12.35 5.42
N GLU A 130 13.82 -11.79 5.20
CA GLU A 130 14.62 -11.97 3.97
C GLU A 130 15.40 -13.29 3.91
N ILE A 131 15.44 -14.04 5.01
CA ILE A 131 16.33 -15.19 5.22
C ILE A 131 17.79 -14.86 4.85
N ASN A 132 18.65 -15.87 4.73
CA ASN A 132 20.00 -15.68 4.21
C ASN A 132 20.02 -15.69 2.67
N ALA A 133 19.34 -14.73 2.06
CA ALA A 133 19.34 -14.52 0.62
C ALA A 133 20.00 -13.19 0.25
N TRP A 134 20.59 -13.13 -0.94
CA TRP A 134 21.29 -11.95 -1.45
C TRP A 134 20.65 -11.49 -2.76
N PHE A 135 20.42 -10.18 -2.89
CA PHE A 135 20.17 -9.57 -4.17
C PHE A 135 21.48 -9.44 -4.95
N ILE A 136 21.47 -9.85 -6.21
CA ILE A 136 22.66 -10.03 -7.05
C ILE A 136 22.58 -9.15 -8.32
N SER A 137 23.67 -9.04 -9.08
CA SER A 137 23.74 -8.22 -10.29
C SER A 137 22.63 -8.45 -11.33
N ASP A 138 22.11 -9.67 -11.42
CA ASP A 138 21.05 -10.02 -12.38
C ASP A 138 19.63 -9.76 -11.82
N ASP A 139 19.51 -9.39 -10.54
CA ASP A 139 18.23 -9.05 -9.93
C ASP A 139 17.85 -7.60 -10.28
N VAL A 140 16.70 -7.45 -10.93
CA VAL A 140 16.07 -6.16 -11.21
C VAL A 140 14.69 -6.14 -10.57
N ILE A 141 14.47 -5.23 -9.62
CA ILE A 141 13.16 -4.99 -9.02
C ILE A 141 12.58 -3.71 -9.61
N ARG A 142 11.53 -3.85 -10.42
CA ARG A 142 10.98 -2.74 -11.21
C ARG A 142 9.81 -2.04 -10.54
N GLY A 143 9.95 -1.60 -9.29
CA GLY A 143 8.92 -0.86 -8.57
C GLY A 143 9.21 -0.77 -7.06
N PRO A 144 8.24 -0.29 -6.25
CA PRO A 144 8.46 -0.06 -4.82
C PRO A 144 8.79 -1.36 -4.07
N MET A 145 9.84 -1.31 -3.27
CA MET A 145 10.33 -2.42 -2.45
C MET A 145 10.31 -2.05 -0.96
N HIS A 146 9.86 -2.99 -0.13
CA HIS A 146 9.97 -2.88 1.31
C HIS A 146 10.42 -4.19 1.96
N SER A 147 11.28 -4.10 2.97
CA SER A 147 11.69 -5.27 3.76
C SER A 147 11.74 -4.95 5.26
N ASN A 148 11.05 -5.76 6.08
CA ASN A 148 11.13 -5.64 7.54
C ASN A 148 12.38 -6.31 8.14
N ASP A 149 13.25 -6.89 7.31
CA ASP A 149 14.46 -7.57 7.75
C ASP A 149 15.67 -7.07 6.95
N GLN A 150 16.86 -7.52 7.36
CA GLN A 150 18.13 -7.17 6.76
C GLN A 150 18.17 -7.51 5.27
N ILE A 151 18.10 -6.47 4.42
CA ILE A 151 18.42 -6.60 3.01
C ILE A 151 19.92 -6.85 2.86
N ARG A 152 20.27 -7.83 2.02
CA ARG A 152 21.64 -8.21 1.69
C ARG A 152 21.86 -8.05 0.19
N MET A 153 22.95 -7.41 -0.20
CA MET A 153 23.25 -7.11 -1.60
C MET A 153 24.68 -7.53 -1.95
N PHE A 154 24.85 -7.98 -3.19
CA PHE A 154 26.15 -8.29 -3.78
C PHE A 154 26.18 -7.98 -5.27
N GLY A 155 27.28 -7.43 -5.77
CA GLY A 155 27.39 -7.06 -7.18
C GLY A 155 26.62 -5.79 -7.48
N ARG A 156 25.85 -5.75 -8.57
CA ARG A 156 25.14 -4.54 -9.04
C ARG A 156 23.63 -4.76 -9.23
N PRO A 157 22.87 -5.16 -8.20
CA PRO A 157 21.41 -5.28 -8.33
C PRO A 157 20.80 -3.92 -8.66
N THR A 158 19.69 -3.91 -9.40
CA THR A 158 19.00 -2.68 -9.82
C THR A 158 17.62 -2.58 -9.19
N PHE A 159 17.32 -1.42 -8.58
CA PHE A 159 16.04 -1.10 -7.97
C PHE A 159 15.48 0.16 -8.63
N MET A 160 14.39 0.00 -9.39
CA MET A 160 13.83 1.09 -10.20
C MET A 160 12.75 1.92 -9.49
N GLY A 161 12.43 1.59 -8.24
CA GLY A 161 11.48 2.33 -7.40
C GLY A 161 12.01 2.50 -5.99
N ASP A 162 11.19 3.06 -5.11
CA ASP A 162 11.59 3.35 -3.72
C ASP A 162 11.97 2.08 -2.97
N VAL A 163 13.06 2.13 -2.21
CA VAL A 163 13.56 1.01 -1.41
C VAL A 163 13.54 1.38 0.06
N THR A 164 12.71 0.68 0.82
CA THR A 164 12.55 0.94 2.24
C THR A 164 12.88 -0.28 3.08
N SER A 165 13.46 -0.08 4.26
CA SER A 165 13.71 -1.15 5.22
C SER A 165 13.58 -0.67 6.65
N THR A 166 13.13 -1.55 7.54
CA THR A 166 13.13 -1.31 8.99
C THR A 166 14.53 -1.27 9.59
N MET A 167 15.50 -1.87 8.91
CA MET A 167 16.89 -1.86 9.33
C MET A 167 17.53 -0.53 8.97
N ASP A 168 18.41 -0.03 9.83
CA ASP A 168 19.15 1.23 9.68
C ASP A 168 20.31 1.15 8.68
N TYR A 169 20.65 -0.05 8.18
CA TYR A 169 21.67 -0.23 7.14
C TYR A 169 21.40 -1.45 6.24
N ILE A 170 22.08 -1.47 5.09
CA ILE A 170 22.11 -2.58 4.14
C ILE A 170 23.39 -3.39 4.30
N LYS A 171 23.28 -4.72 4.28
CA LYS A 171 24.43 -5.61 4.39
C LYS A 171 25.02 -5.88 3.00
N TYR A 172 26.20 -5.34 2.77
CA TYR A 172 26.95 -5.53 1.53
C TYR A 172 27.94 -6.69 1.63
N HIS A 173 28.09 -7.43 0.54
CA HIS A 173 29.26 -8.27 0.31
C HIS A 173 30.39 -7.42 -0.29
N ALA A 174 31.63 -7.91 -0.28
CA ALA A 174 32.76 -7.22 -0.90
C ALA A 174 32.49 -6.96 -2.39
N ALA A 175 32.82 -5.77 -2.90
CA ALA A 175 32.53 -5.29 -4.26
C ALA A 175 31.02 -5.27 -4.60
N THR A 176 30.27 -4.37 -3.95
CA THR A 176 28.84 -4.13 -4.20
C THR A 176 28.62 -2.67 -4.60
N ASP A 177 27.88 -2.45 -5.68
CA ASP A 177 27.53 -1.15 -6.27
C ASP A 177 26.08 -1.24 -6.80
N PRO A 178 25.08 -1.22 -5.89
CA PRO A 178 23.67 -1.32 -6.25
C PRO A 178 23.20 -0.04 -6.96
N ASP A 179 22.33 -0.19 -7.94
CA ASP A 179 21.70 0.95 -8.64
C ASP A 179 20.33 1.23 -8.03
N PHE A 180 20.21 2.31 -7.26
CA PHE A 180 18.96 2.82 -6.72
C PHE A 180 18.49 3.99 -7.57
N GLN A 181 17.36 3.83 -8.26
CA GLN A 181 16.79 4.87 -9.11
C GLN A 181 15.63 5.63 -8.44
N GLY A 182 15.10 5.10 -7.33
CA GLY A 182 14.10 5.75 -6.47
C GLY A 182 14.67 6.18 -5.12
N ASP A 183 13.79 6.66 -4.23
CA ASP A 183 14.21 7.11 -2.89
C ASP A 183 14.55 5.91 -1.99
N THR A 184 15.49 6.10 -1.06
CA THR A 184 15.87 5.07 -0.09
C THR A 184 15.59 5.52 1.34
N ASP A 185 14.88 4.71 2.12
CA ASP A 185 14.68 4.93 3.55
C ASP A 185 14.98 3.66 4.35
N PHE A 186 16.16 3.65 4.98
CA PHE A 186 16.62 2.57 5.85
C PHE A 186 16.51 3.08 7.28
N ASN A 187 15.68 2.44 8.10
CA ASN A 187 15.03 2.93 9.33
C ASN A 187 13.58 3.41 9.11
N TYR A 188 12.93 2.90 8.07
CA TYR A 188 11.48 3.02 7.88
C TYR A 188 10.72 2.25 8.98
N GLU A 189 9.45 2.58 9.20
CA GLU A 189 8.63 1.86 10.17
C GLU A 189 8.38 0.38 9.81
N ASN A 190 8.18 -0.46 10.81
CA ASN A 190 7.76 -1.85 10.59
C ASN A 190 6.35 -1.90 9.99
N VAL A 191 6.23 -2.54 8.83
CA VAL A 191 4.96 -2.72 8.13
C VAL A 191 4.43 -4.13 8.41
N THR A 192 3.37 -4.27 9.18
CA THR A 192 2.77 -5.57 9.54
C THR A 192 1.87 -6.10 8.43
N ILE A 193 2.07 -7.36 8.02
CA ILE A 193 1.16 -8.06 7.11
C ILE A 193 -0.16 -8.33 7.84
N PRO A 194 -1.33 -8.04 7.24
CA PRO A 194 -2.62 -8.27 7.87
C PRO A 194 -2.89 -9.77 7.99
N THR A 195 -3.18 -10.22 9.21
CA THR A 195 -3.65 -11.60 9.46
C THR A 195 -5.17 -11.72 9.41
N ASP A 196 -5.86 -10.59 9.55
CA ASP A 196 -7.31 -10.53 9.44
C ASP A 196 -7.72 -10.32 7.97
N LEU A 197 -8.31 -11.36 7.38
CA LEU A 197 -8.83 -11.37 6.01
C LEU A 197 -10.36 -11.34 5.96
N THR A 198 -11.03 -10.96 7.06
CA THR A 198 -12.50 -10.92 7.15
C THR A 198 -13.13 -10.06 6.07
N GLU A 199 -12.54 -8.89 5.75
CA GLU A 199 -13.03 -8.02 4.67
C GLU A 199 -13.00 -8.74 3.32
N LEU A 200 -11.89 -9.41 2.99
CA LEU A 200 -11.76 -10.20 1.77
C LEU A 200 -12.80 -11.34 1.75
N ILE A 201 -12.92 -12.09 2.84
CA ILE A 201 -13.83 -13.24 2.93
C ILE A 201 -15.29 -12.79 2.82
N SER A 202 -15.65 -11.64 3.39
CA SER A 202 -17.01 -11.09 3.34
C SER A 202 -17.51 -10.82 1.91
N MET A 203 -16.60 -10.52 0.97
CA MET A 203 -16.94 -10.32 -0.44
C MET A 203 -17.42 -11.60 -1.12
N THR A 204 -17.19 -12.77 -0.51
CA THR A 204 -17.65 -14.06 -1.02
C THR A 204 -19.09 -14.36 -0.64
N ASP A 205 -19.72 -13.56 0.23
CA ASP A 205 -21.11 -13.77 0.67
C ASP A 205 -22.08 -13.73 -0.53
N VAL A 206 -22.80 -14.83 -0.71
CA VAL A 206 -23.78 -15.01 -1.79
C VAL A 206 -24.91 -13.97 -1.70
N SER A 207 -25.26 -13.55 -0.48
CA SER A 207 -26.27 -12.52 -0.22
C SER A 207 -25.87 -11.16 -0.80
N ASN A 208 -24.56 -10.93 -0.97
CA ASN A 208 -23.98 -9.71 -1.52
C ASN A 208 -23.50 -9.89 -2.96
N GLY A 209 -23.85 -10.97 -3.67
CA GLY A 209 -23.39 -11.23 -5.04
C GLY A 209 -22.03 -11.94 -5.15
N GLY A 210 -21.55 -12.53 -4.06
CA GLY A 210 -20.39 -13.41 -4.06
C GLY A 210 -20.71 -14.85 -4.50
N LEU A 211 -19.68 -15.70 -4.59
CA LEU A 211 -19.81 -17.10 -5.03
C LEU A 211 -19.94 -18.13 -3.89
N GLY A 212 -19.89 -17.68 -2.64
CA GLY A 212 -19.70 -18.50 -1.46
C GLY A 212 -18.24 -18.91 -1.28
N GLN A 213 -17.87 -19.23 -0.04
CA GLN A 213 -16.57 -19.82 0.26
C GLN A 213 -16.63 -21.33 0.07
N TYR A 214 -15.70 -21.85 -0.75
CA TYR A 214 -15.56 -23.28 -0.97
C TYR A 214 -14.93 -23.97 0.25
N THR A 215 -15.37 -25.19 0.55
CA THR A 215 -14.89 -25.98 1.71
C THR A 215 -13.95 -27.13 1.31
N ARG A 216 -13.57 -27.18 0.03
CA ARG A 216 -12.77 -28.23 -0.59
C ARG A 216 -11.68 -27.62 -1.46
N PRO A 217 -10.61 -28.37 -1.79
CA PRO A 217 -9.64 -27.90 -2.75
C PRO A 217 -10.34 -27.57 -4.07
N VAL A 218 -10.07 -26.40 -4.62
CA VAL A 218 -10.66 -25.92 -5.88
C VAL A 218 -9.59 -25.78 -6.94
N ARG A 219 -9.99 -26.00 -8.19
CA ARG A 219 -9.17 -25.75 -9.39
C ARG A 219 -9.89 -24.73 -10.26
N LEU A 220 -9.21 -23.61 -10.47
CA LEU A 220 -9.66 -22.48 -11.27
C LEU A 220 -8.96 -22.51 -12.62
N LEU A 221 -9.75 -22.55 -13.68
CA LEU A 221 -9.28 -22.35 -15.05
C LEU A 221 -9.91 -21.09 -15.60
N PHE A 222 -9.11 -20.05 -15.77
CA PHE A 222 -9.55 -18.81 -16.42
C PHE A 222 -9.51 -19.00 -17.94
N ASN A 223 -10.66 -18.80 -18.57
CA ASN A 223 -10.87 -18.99 -19.99
C ASN A 223 -10.76 -17.64 -20.71
N ASP A 224 -10.18 -17.63 -21.92
CA ASP A 224 -10.02 -16.43 -22.74
C ASP A 224 -11.38 -15.77 -23.16
N ASN A 225 -12.51 -16.47 -22.98
CA ASN A 225 -13.83 -15.90 -23.18
C ASN A 225 -14.34 -15.03 -22.00
N GLY A 226 -13.51 -14.80 -20.96
CA GLY A 226 -13.88 -14.02 -19.79
C GLY A 226 -14.67 -14.78 -18.73
N THR A 227 -14.62 -16.11 -18.76
CA THR A 227 -15.23 -16.97 -17.74
C THR A 227 -14.18 -17.70 -16.92
N VAL A 228 -14.55 -18.12 -15.72
CA VAL A 228 -13.75 -19.01 -14.87
C VAL A 228 -14.49 -20.33 -14.68
N SER A 229 -13.83 -21.44 -15.02
CA SER A 229 -14.32 -22.79 -14.72
C SER A 229 -13.81 -23.20 -13.34
N ILE A 230 -14.72 -23.42 -12.40
CA ILE A 230 -14.43 -23.80 -11.02
C ILE A 230 -14.70 -25.29 -10.86
N SER A 231 -13.68 -26.07 -10.51
CA SER A 231 -13.80 -27.49 -10.20
C SER A 231 -13.46 -27.77 -8.74
N GLU A 232 -14.28 -28.54 -8.04
CA GLU A 232 -13.99 -29.01 -6.69
C GLU A 232 -13.36 -30.40 -6.72
N ARG A 233 -12.49 -30.69 -5.75
CA ARG A 233 -11.92 -32.01 -5.58
C ARG A 233 -12.88 -32.91 -4.80
N ILE A 234 -13.39 -33.95 -5.45
CA ILE A 234 -14.24 -34.99 -4.85
C ILE A 234 -13.49 -36.32 -4.91
N GLY A 235 -12.99 -36.77 -3.75
CA GLY A 235 -12.05 -37.89 -3.68
C GLY A 235 -10.75 -37.58 -4.42
N SER A 236 -10.44 -38.38 -5.44
CA SER A 236 -9.25 -38.17 -6.28
C SER A 236 -9.52 -37.39 -7.57
N ASN A 237 -10.77 -37.06 -7.85
CA ASN A 237 -11.17 -36.45 -9.12
C ASN A 237 -11.52 -34.98 -8.96
N TRP A 238 -11.23 -34.21 -10.00
CA TRP A 238 -11.72 -32.84 -10.15
C TRP A 238 -13.07 -32.88 -10.86
N VAL A 239 -14.11 -32.40 -10.19
CA VAL A 239 -15.47 -32.35 -10.73
C VAL A 239 -15.81 -30.89 -10.97
N LEU A 240 -16.27 -30.55 -12.19
CA LEU A 240 -16.71 -29.20 -12.52
C LEU A 240 -17.94 -28.85 -11.68
N ASP A 241 -17.86 -27.78 -10.89
CA ASP A 241 -18.96 -27.24 -10.09
C ASP A 241 -19.75 -26.24 -10.92
N LYS A 242 -19.08 -25.17 -11.41
CA LYS A 242 -19.71 -24.11 -12.20
C LYS A 242 -18.74 -23.41 -13.14
N VAL A 243 -19.30 -22.72 -14.13
CA VAL A 243 -18.60 -21.76 -14.99
C VAL A 243 -19.26 -20.41 -14.80
N VAL A 244 -18.49 -19.38 -14.44
CA VAL A 244 -19.03 -18.06 -14.09
C VAL A 244 -18.30 -17.00 -14.90
N ASN A 245 -19.00 -15.94 -15.32
CA ASN A 245 -18.35 -14.77 -15.90
C ASN A 245 -17.62 -13.98 -14.81
N THR A 246 -16.38 -13.55 -15.07
CA THR A 246 -15.58 -12.79 -14.11
C THR A 246 -16.19 -11.45 -13.70
N GLY A 247 -17.09 -10.89 -14.50
CA GLY A 247 -17.83 -9.66 -14.20
C GLY A 247 -19.18 -9.85 -13.48
N GLU A 248 -19.62 -11.08 -13.23
CA GLU A 248 -20.96 -11.37 -12.66
C GLU A 248 -20.96 -11.55 -11.13
N PHE A 249 -19.79 -11.49 -10.48
CA PHE A 249 -19.66 -11.60 -9.02
C PHE A 249 -18.74 -10.51 -8.48
N ASN A 250 -18.63 -10.43 -7.15
CA ASN A 250 -17.82 -9.43 -6.43
C ASN A 250 -16.29 -9.52 -6.68
N GLY A 251 -15.85 -10.33 -7.64
CA GLY A 251 -14.45 -10.47 -7.98
C GLY A 251 -13.62 -11.27 -6.97
N VAL A 252 -14.20 -11.91 -5.94
CA VAL A 252 -13.43 -12.76 -5.00
C VAL A 252 -13.86 -14.23 -5.10
N ILE A 253 -12.88 -15.12 -5.25
CA ILE A 253 -13.05 -16.58 -5.19
C ILE A 253 -12.22 -17.10 -4.01
N SER A 254 -12.88 -17.70 -3.02
CA SER A 254 -12.23 -18.14 -1.77
C SER A 254 -12.46 -19.62 -1.48
N SER A 255 -11.46 -20.30 -0.92
CA SER A 255 -11.60 -21.64 -0.36
C SER A 255 -10.93 -21.75 1.02
N THR A 256 -11.49 -22.57 1.90
CA THR A 256 -10.85 -22.99 3.17
C THR A 256 -9.70 -23.98 2.94
N GLU A 257 -9.54 -24.45 1.70
CA GLU A 257 -8.58 -25.45 1.28
C GLU A 257 -7.74 -24.92 0.11
N ASP A 258 -6.82 -25.76 -0.39
CA ASP A 258 -5.89 -25.36 -1.45
C ASP A 258 -6.59 -24.95 -2.75
N VAL A 259 -6.13 -23.85 -3.34
CA VAL A 259 -6.61 -23.37 -4.65
C VAL A 259 -5.56 -23.64 -5.71
N HIS A 260 -5.94 -24.27 -6.81
CA HIS A 260 -5.07 -24.47 -7.97
C HIS A 260 -5.50 -23.54 -9.09
N VAL A 261 -4.59 -22.79 -9.70
CA VAL A 261 -4.95 -21.75 -10.69
C VAL A 261 -4.06 -21.78 -11.94
N ARG A 262 -4.68 -21.54 -13.10
CA ARG A 262 -4.05 -21.20 -14.38
C ARG A 262 -5.05 -20.53 -15.34
N GLY A 263 -4.56 -19.97 -16.43
CA GLY A 263 -5.36 -19.53 -17.58
C GLY A 263 -5.19 -18.06 -17.93
N VAL A 264 -6.17 -17.50 -18.64
CA VAL A 264 -6.18 -16.12 -19.13
C VAL A 264 -7.32 -15.36 -18.47
N LEU A 265 -7.01 -14.35 -17.66
CA LEU A 265 -7.99 -13.51 -16.98
C LEU A 265 -8.43 -12.35 -17.88
N SER A 266 -9.74 -12.18 -18.01
CA SER A 266 -10.37 -10.93 -18.44
C SER A 266 -11.20 -10.41 -17.26
N GLY A 267 -11.05 -9.14 -16.87
CA GLY A 267 -11.72 -8.54 -15.71
C GLY A 267 -10.86 -8.53 -14.44
N ARG A 268 -11.51 -8.32 -13.29
CA ARG A 268 -10.84 -8.09 -12.00
C ARG A 268 -11.22 -9.20 -11.02
N VAL A 269 -10.24 -10.01 -10.59
CA VAL A 269 -10.49 -11.15 -9.70
C VAL A 269 -9.38 -11.31 -8.67
N THR A 270 -9.74 -11.57 -7.41
CA THR A 270 -8.84 -11.99 -6.35
C THR A 270 -9.15 -13.42 -5.95
N ILE A 271 -8.11 -14.24 -5.88
CA ILE A 271 -8.16 -15.63 -5.47
C ILE A 271 -7.66 -15.71 -4.05
N HIS A 272 -8.39 -16.40 -3.18
CA HIS A 272 -8.02 -16.60 -1.79
C HIS A 272 -8.05 -18.07 -1.38
N SER A 273 -7.06 -18.46 -0.58
CA SER A 273 -7.02 -19.75 0.11
C SER A 273 -6.62 -19.55 1.57
N GLU A 274 -7.34 -20.19 2.49
CA GLU A 274 -6.92 -20.30 3.90
C GLU A 274 -5.69 -21.22 4.08
N LYS A 275 -5.25 -21.91 3.01
CA LYS A 275 -4.04 -22.72 2.96
C LYS A 275 -3.10 -22.19 1.86
N ASP A 276 -2.77 -23.03 0.88
CA ASP A 276 -1.85 -22.67 -0.19
C ASP A 276 -2.61 -22.34 -1.49
N VAL A 277 -2.09 -21.36 -2.24
CA VAL A 277 -2.45 -21.20 -3.65
C VAL A 277 -1.36 -21.82 -4.51
N ARG A 278 -1.73 -22.79 -5.35
CA ARG A 278 -0.88 -23.54 -6.26
C ARG A 278 -1.04 -23.03 -7.69
N ILE A 279 0.02 -22.44 -8.23
CA ILE A 279 0.08 -22.01 -9.63
C ILE A 279 0.50 -23.22 -10.47
N ILE A 280 -0.42 -23.68 -11.32
CA ILE A 280 -0.29 -24.93 -12.09
C ILE A 280 -0.03 -24.71 -13.59
N GLY A 281 0.19 -23.47 -14.00
CA GLY A 281 0.45 -23.05 -15.37
C GLY A 281 0.52 -21.54 -15.47
N ASP A 282 0.60 -21.00 -16.69
CA ASP A 282 0.60 -19.56 -16.89
C ASP A 282 -0.69 -18.92 -16.37
N ILE A 283 -0.55 -17.71 -15.84
CA ILE A 283 -1.64 -16.82 -15.46
C ILE A 283 -1.37 -15.51 -16.17
N THR A 284 -2.15 -15.18 -17.20
CA THR A 284 -1.94 -13.98 -18.00
C THR A 284 -3.19 -13.13 -18.06
N TYR A 285 -3.02 -11.83 -18.28
CA TYR A 285 -4.13 -10.94 -18.61
C TYR A 285 -4.45 -11.05 -20.09
N LYS A 286 -5.74 -11.09 -20.42
CA LYS A 286 -6.21 -11.07 -21.80
C LYS A 286 -5.71 -9.82 -22.52
N ASN A 287 -5.84 -8.67 -21.87
CA ASN A 287 -5.23 -7.42 -22.31
C ASN A 287 -3.99 -7.16 -21.46
N ASN A 288 -2.80 -7.48 -21.98
CA ASN A 288 -1.55 -7.25 -21.25
C ASN A 288 -1.31 -5.73 -21.08
N PRO A 289 -1.25 -5.20 -19.83
CA PRO A 289 -1.04 -3.77 -19.56
C PRO A 289 0.32 -3.25 -20.03
N GLU A 290 1.32 -4.10 -20.19
CA GLU A 290 2.62 -3.71 -20.77
C GLU A 290 2.48 -3.29 -22.24
N SER A 291 1.54 -3.90 -22.96
CA SER A 291 1.23 -3.59 -24.37
C SER A 291 0.04 -2.64 -24.53
N ASN A 292 -0.88 -2.65 -23.58
CA ASN A 292 -2.11 -1.87 -23.60
C ASN A 292 -2.34 -1.22 -22.21
N PRO A 293 -1.86 0.02 -22.00
CA PRO A 293 -2.01 0.72 -20.72
C PRO A 293 -3.46 0.94 -20.26
N LEU A 294 -4.45 0.84 -21.16
CA LEU A 294 -5.88 0.94 -20.86
C LEU A 294 -6.51 -0.38 -20.39
N SER A 295 -5.72 -1.44 -20.24
CA SER A 295 -6.21 -2.71 -19.71
C SER A 295 -6.89 -2.49 -18.35
N THR A 296 -8.04 -3.13 -18.18
CA THR A 296 -8.79 -3.18 -16.92
C THR A 296 -8.56 -4.48 -16.15
N ASP A 297 -7.81 -5.41 -16.74
CA ASP A 297 -7.63 -6.75 -16.19
C ASP A 297 -6.68 -6.71 -14.99
N MET A 298 -7.09 -7.24 -13.84
CA MET A 298 -6.31 -7.22 -12.59
C MET A 298 -6.54 -8.48 -11.77
N MET A 299 -5.46 -9.17 -11.38
CA MET A 299 -5.53 -10.33 -10.50
C MET A 299 -4.85 -10.09 -9.16
N GLY A 300 -5.53 -10.49 -8.09
CA GLY A 300 -4.94 -10.70 -6.77
C GLY A 300 -4.87 -12.19 -6.46
N ILE A 301 -3.80 -12.63 -5.80
CA ILE A 301 -3.68 -13.97 -5.24
C ILE A 301 -3.27 -13.82 -3.79
N VAL A 302 -4.08 -14.32 -2.87
CA VAL A 302 -3.86 -14.24 -1.43
C VAL A 302 -3.91 -15.65 -0.85
N ALA A 303 -2.77 -16.14 -0.38
CA ALA A 303 -2.68 -17.39 0.36
C ALA A 303 -2.40 -17.09 1.82
N ASN A 304 -3.14 -17.71 2.74
CA ASN A 304 -2.83 -17.58 4.15
C ASN A 304 -1.49 -18.25 4.49
N ASN A 305 -1.16 -19.36 3.83
CA ASN A 305 0.12 -20.05 3.97
C ASN A 305 1.07 -19.67 2.84
N ASN A 306 1.15 -20.46 1.75
CA ASN A 306 2.13 -20.27 0.70
C ASN A 306 1.49 -20.05 -0.67
N VAL A 307 2.15 -19.23 -1.49
CA VAL A 307 1.92 -19.21 -2.94
C VAL A 307 3.01 -20.06 -3.58
N VAL A 308 2.62 -21.19 -4.17
CA VAL A 308 3.56 -22.19 -4.69
C VAL A 308 3.39 -22.36 -6.18
N VAL A 309 4.46 -22.10 -6.93
CA VAL A 309 4.56 -22.52 -8.33
C VAL A 309 4.88 -24.00 -8.36
N THR A 310 3.97 -24.80 -8.91
CA THR A 310 4.13 -26.26 -8.96
C THR A 310 5.24 -26.66 -9.93
N GLU A 311 5.83 -27.84 -9.70
CA GLU A 311 6.98 -28.34 -10.46
C GLU A 311 6.77 -28.30 -11.97
N ASN A 312 5.60 -28.77 -12.43
CA ASN A 312 5.28 -28.93 -13.85
C ASN A 312 4.59 -27.71 -14.47
N ALA A 313 4.49 -26.58 -13.76
CA ALA A 313 3.77 -25.39 -14.24
C ALA A 313 4.31 -24.89 -15.60
N HIS A 314 5.64 -24.83 -15.78
CA HIS A 314 6.26 -24.44 -17.05
C HIS A 314 5.83 -25.31 -18.24
N THR A 315 5.82 -26.64 -18.06
CA THR A 315 5.53 -27.57 -19.16
C THR A 315 4.09 -27.48 -19.68
N GLN A 316 3.19 -26.83 -18.95
CA GLN A 316 1.76 -26.82 -19.24
C GLN A 316 1.42 -26.20 -20.60
N ASN A 317 2.12 -25.12 -20.98
CA ASN A 317 1.94 -24.45 -22.28
C ASN A 317 3.08 -24.76 -23.28
N GLY A 318 3.91 -25.77 -22.97
CA GLY A 318 4.98 -26.22 -23.87
C GLY A 318 6.21 -25.30 -23.93
N THR A 319 6.34 -24.34 -23.03
CA THR A 319 7.54 -23.49 -22.91
C THR A 319 8.28 -23.75 -21.60
N SER A 320 9.53 -23.30 -21.48
CA SER A 320 10.25 -23.35 -20.20
C SER A 320 9.99 -22.12 -19.32
N ASN A 321 9.40 -21.07 -19.88
CA ASN A 321 9.10 -19.82 -19.19
C ASN A 321 7.74 -19.92 -18.51
N LEU A 322 7.55 -19.15 -17.44
CA LEU A 322 6.27 -19.04 -16.74
C LEU A 322 5.92 -17.57 -16.56
N ASN A 323 4.71 -17.20 -16.96
CA ASN A 323 4.18 -15.85 -16.86
C ASN A 323 3.07 -15.82 -15.80
N ILE A 324 3.20 -14.91 -14.83
CA ILE A 324 2.25 -14.74 -13.73
C ILE A 324 1.88 -13.26 -13.65
N HIS A 325 0.67 -12.92 -14.08
CA HIS A 325 0.13 -11.56 -14.03
C HIS A 325 -0.79 -11.46 -12.81
N ALA A 326 -0.23 -11.11 -11.65
CA ALA A 326 -0.97 -10.97 -10.40
C ALA A 326 -0.17 -10.23 -9.32
N SER A 327 -0.87 -9.53 -8.43
CA SER A 327 -0.33 -9.23 -7.10
C SER A 327 -0.47 -10.46 -6.21
N LEU A 328 0.65 -11.01 -5.74
CA LEU A 328 0.75 -12.21 -4.93
C LEU A 328 0.94 -11.82 -3.47
N MET A 329 0.20 -12.45 -2.56
CA MET A 329 0.38 -12.31 -1.11
C MET A 329 0.39 -13.68 -0.44
N ALA A 330 1.44 -13.96 0.33
CA ALA A 330 1.53 -15.06 1.28
C ALA A 330 1.55 -14.50 2.70
N VAL A 331 0.44 -14.65 3.44
CA VAL A 331 0.24 -13.98 4.74
C VAL A 331 1.20 -14.48 5.81
N THR A 332 1.35 -15.80 5.95
CA THR A 332 2.23 -16.40 6.96
C THR A 332 3.44 -17.12 6.35
N GLY A 333 3.37 -17.50 5.08
CA GLY A 333 4.41 -18.26 4.40
C GLY A 333 5.16 -17.46 3.33
N SER A 334 5.39 -18.13 2.19
CA SER A 334 6.31 -17.67 1.15
C SER A 334 5.75 -17.79 -0.26
N PHE A 335 6.27 -16.97 -1.17
CA PHE A 335 6.19 -17.23 -2.61
C PHE A 335 7.37 -18.09 -3.04
N SER A 336 7.13 -19.33 -3.44
CA SER A 336 8.21 -20.28 -3.76
C SER A 336 7.92 -21.17 -4.97
N VAL A 337 8.97 -21.78 -5.50
CA VAL A 337 8.87 -22.76 -6.58
C VAL A 337 9.16 -24.15 -6.02
N GLN A 338 8.25 -25.09 -6.31
CA GLN A 338 8.43 -26.49 -5.95
C GLN A 338 9.62 -27.10 -6.70
N ASN A 339 10.45 -27.85 -5.97
CA ASN A 339 11.66 -28.48 -6.51
C ASN A 339 12.63 -27.47 -7.17
N HIS A 340 12.75 -26.26 -6.62
CA HIS A 340 13.67 -25.23 -7.14
C HIS A 340 15.17 -25.60 -7.02
N THR A 341 15.51 -26.65 -6.27
CA THR A 341 16.87 -27.16 -6.08
C THR A 341 17.20 -28.39 -6.93
N SER A 342 16.27 -28.88 -7.74
CA SER A 342 16.44 -30.08 -8.56
C SER A 342 15.91 -29.89 -9.99
N GLY A 343 16.29 -30.79 -10.89
CA GLY A 343 15.93 -30.73 -12.31
C GLY A 343 16.83 -29.81 -13.12
N ALA A 344 16.55 -29.67 -14.41
CA ALA A 344 17.25 -28.69 -15.25
C ALA A 344 16.83 -27.26 -14.88
N PRO A 345 17.66 -26.24 -15.21
CA PRO A 345 17.23 -24.85 -15.20
C PRO A 345 15.90 -24.70 -15.95
N ARG A 346 14.94 -24.08 -15.29
CA ARG A 346 13.68 -23.63 -15.88
C ARG A 346 13.96 -22.23 -16.46
N GLY A 347 13.11 -21.76 -17.37
CA GLY A 347 13.32 -20.50 -18.08
C GLY A 347 13.21 -19.26 -17.17
N SER A 348 12.64 -18.18 -17.68
CA SER A 348 12.30 -17.02 -16.86
C SER A 348 10.99 -17.22 -16.11
N LEU A 349 10.93 -16.73 -14.87
CA LEU A 349 9.71 -16.53 -14.11
C LEU A 349 9.36 -15.04 -14.19
N HIS A 350 8.48 -14.71 -15.13
CA HIS A 350 7.99 -13.36 -15.33
C HIS A 350 6.78 -13.13 -14.41
N VAL A 351 6.92 -12.22 -13.45
CA VAL A 351 5.83 -11.80 -12.56
C VAL A 351 5.50 -10.34 -12.86
N LEU A 352 4.30 -10.11 -13.37
CA LEU A 352 3.75 -8.77 -13.59
C LEU A 352 2.72 -8.48 -12.49
N GLY A 353 3.11 -7.65 -11.53
CA GLY A 353 2.30 -7.32 -10.37
C GLY A 353 3.15 -7.05 -9.14
N GLY A 354 2.96 -7.82 -8.08
CA GLY A 354 3.68 -7.63 -6.82
C GLY A 354 3.88 -8.94 -6.09
N ILE A 355 4.92 -9.02 -5.26
CA ILE A 355 5.19 -10.19 -4.41
C ILE A 355 5.23 -9.72 -2.97
N VAL A 356 4.26 -10.15 -2.19
CA VAL A 356 4.15 -9.87 -0.75
C VAL A 356 4.25 -11.19 -0.01
N GLN A 357 5.22 -11.32 0.88
CA GLN A 357 5.45 -12.58 1.59
C GLN A 357 5.93 -12.32 3.01
N ASN A 358 5.54 -13.21 3.93
CA ASN A 358 6.07 -13.16 5.28
C ASN A 358 7.55 -13.59 5.30
N THR A 359 7.86 -14.73 4.71
CA THR A 359 9.27 -15.18 4.58
C THR A 359 9.62 -15.27 3.11
N ARG A 360 10.82 -14.82 2.74
CA ARG A 360 11.29 -14.93 1.36
C ARG A 360 11.35 -16.39 0.91
N GLY A 361 10.63 -16.72 -0.17
CA GLY A 361 10.73 -18.03 -0.81
C GLY A 361 11.75 -18.08 -1.94
N ALA A 362 12.26 -19.27 -2.19
CA ALA A 362 13.21 -19.52 -3.27
C ALA A 362 12.49 -19.96 -4.56
N VAL A 363 12.91 -19.35 -5.67
CA VAL A 363 12.36 -19.65 -7.02
C VAL A 363 13.36 -20.36 -7.94
N GLY A 364 14.62 -20.36 -7.55
CA GLY A 364 15.71 -21.01 -8.25
C GLY A 364 16.98 -21.02 -7.43
N ARG A 365 17.98 -21.78 -7.89
CA ARG A 365 19.30 -21.86 -7.30
C ARG A 365 20.33 -21.53 -8.36
N GLY A 366 21.15 -20.52 -8.09
CA GLY A 366 22.31 -20.19 -8.89
C GLY A 366 23.61 -20.36 -8.11
N GLN A 367 24.70 -20.57 -8.84
CA GLN A 367 26.05 -20.43 -8.32
C GLN A 367 26.61 -19.08 -8.75
N PHE A 368 26.95 -18.26 -7.76
CA PHE A 368 27.57 -16.96 -8.00
C PHE A 368 29.08 -17.13 -8.23
N ASN A 369 29.61 -16.46 -9.26
CA ASN A 369 31.05 -16.35 -9.49
C ASN A 369 31.58 -15.05 -8.89
N THR A 370 32.32 -15.16 -7.79
CA THR A 370 32.87 -14.00 -7.03
C THR A 370 33.91 -13.18 -7.81
N SER A 371 34.48 -13.73 -8.88
CA SER A 371 35.48 -13.03 -9.70
C SER A 371 34.87 -12.26 -10.88
N THR A 372 33.72 -12.71 -11.41
CA THR A 372 33.06 -12.07 -12.56
C THR A 372 31.78 -11.32 -12.20
N GLY A 373 31.27 -11.50 -10.97
CA GLY A 373 30.03 -10.87 -10.53
C GLY A 373 28.76 -11.45 -11.16
N THR A 374 28.87 -12.62 -11.80
CA THR A 374 27.82 -13.26 -12.62
C THR A 374 27.22 -14.47 -11.91
N VAL A 375 25.95 -14.77 -12.16
CA VAL A 375 25.30 -15.99 -11.65
C VAL A 375 25.04 -17.00 -12.74
N ASN A 376 25.48 -18.23 -12.51
CA ASN A 376 25.10 -19.38 -13.32
C ASN A 376 23.91 -20.08 -12.66
N ILE A 377 22.76 -20.09 -13.32
CA ILE A 377 21.56 -20.77 -12.81
C ILE A 377 21.74 -22.28 -12.93
N LEU A 378 21.64 -22.97 -11.79
CA LEU A 378 21.75 -24.42 -11.71
C LEU A 378 20.40 -25.10 -11.86
N ASN A 379 19.37 -24.59 -11.15
CA ASN A 379 18.04 -25.20 -11.07
C ASN A 379 16.97 -24.10 -10.86
N GLY A 380 15.71 -24.40 -11.19
CA GLY A 380 14.58 -23.47 -11.03
C GLY A 380 14.63 -22.31 -12.02
N TYR A 381 13.96 -21.19 -11.71
CA TYR A 381 13.80 -20.08 -12.66
C TYR A 381 14.77 -18.92 -12.43
N THR A 382 15.04 -18.18 -13.50
CA THR A 382 15.60 -16.82 -13.42
C THR A 382 14.49 -15.84 -13.08
N LYS A 383 14.76 -14.84 -12.25
CA LYS A 383 13.75 -13.88 -11.79
C LYS A 383 13.55 -12.77 -12.83
N ASP A 384 12.30 -12.46 -13.13
CA ASP A 384 11.94 -11.28 -13.91
C ASP A 384 10.68 -10.63 -13.30
N TYR A 385 10.88 -9.71 -12.36
CA TYR A 385 9.79 -9.12 -11.58
C TYR A 385 9.50 -7.70 -12.07
N PHE A 386 8.31 -7.54 -12.63
CA PHE A 386 7.76 -6.28 -13.12
C PHE A 386 6.63 -5.81 -12.22
N TYR A 387 6.69 -4.55 -11.80
CA TYR A 387 5.57 -3.95 -11.09
C TYR A 387 4.47 -3.53 -12.07
N ASP A 388 3.23 -3.83 -11.70
CA ASP A 388 2.09 -3.24 -12.39
C ASP A 388 1.82 -1.85 -11.80
N ASN A 389 2.26 -0.81 -12.49
CA ASN A 389 2.11 0.58 -12.03
C ASN A 389 0.67 0.97 -11.71
N ARG A 390 -0.34 0.29 -12.28
CA ARG A 390 -1.76 0.56 -11.98
C ARG A 390 -2.08 0.29 -10.51
N PHE A 391 -1.33 -0.59 -9.84
CA PHE A 391 -1.48 -0.88 -8.42
C PHE A 391 -1.09 0.27 -7.50
N SER A 392 -0.58 1.41 -8.00
CA SER A 392 -0.42 2.61 -7.16
C SER A 392 -1.75 3.32 -6.89
N THR A 393 -2.75 3.15 -7.77
CA THR A 393 -4.05 3.83 -7.69
C THR A 393 -5.23 2.88 -7.65
N THR A 394 -5.09 1.66 -8.15
CA THR A 394 -6.19 0.72 -8.30
C THR A 394 -5.71 -0.70 -8.06
N TRP A 395 -6.35 -1.40 -7.12
CA TRP A 395 -5.93 -2.72 -6.64
C TRP A 395 -6.89 -3.82 -7.10
N PRO A 396 -6.50 -5.10 -7.06
CA PRO A 396 -7.45 -6.20 -7.21
C PRO A 396 -8.55 -6.15 -6.13
N PRO A 397 -9.78 -6.61 -6.43
CA PRO A 397 -10.91 -6.52 -5.52
C PRO A 397 -10.64 -7.27 -4.21
N GLY A 398 -10.84 -6.62 -3.07
CA GLY A 398 -10.62 -7.22 -1.75
C GLY A 398 -9.16 -7.53 -1.41
N PHE A 399 -8.18 -7.06 -2.20
CA PHE A 399 -6.77 -7.32 -1.88
C PHE A 399 -6.38 -6.66 -0.55
N PRO A 400 -5.66 -7.36 0.36
CA PRO A 400 -5.51 -6.89 1.74
C PRO A 400 -4.82 -5.53 1.87
N TYR A 401 -5.28 -4.77 2.87
CA TYR A 401 -4.78 -3.44 3.21
C TYR A 401 -3.86 -3.48 4.43
N ARG A 402 -3.08 -2.42 4.62
CA ARG A 402 -2.46 -2.18 5.92
C ARG A 402 -3.52 -2.06 7.01
N ASP A 403 -3.15 -2.56 8.18
CA ASP A 403 -3.87 -2.46 9.46
C ASP A 403 -3.85 -1.04 10.07
N ARG A 404 -3.43 -0.03 9.31
CA ARG A 404 -3.31 1.35 9.77
C ARG A 404 -3.60 2.33 8.66
N TYR A 405 -4.18 3.46 9.05
CA TYR A 405 -4.32 4.63 8.21
C TYR A 405 -3.02 5.46 8.19
N ILE A 406 -2.77 6.13 7.08
CA ILE A 406 -1.67 7.09 6.93
C ILE A 406 -2.26 8.43 6.52
N VAL A 407 -1.71 9.52 7.04
CA VAL A 407 -2.09 10.88 6.65
C VAL A 407 -1.68 11.10 5.20
N ILE A 408 -2.63 11.44 4.33
CA ILE A 408 -2.37 11.75 2.92
C ILE A 408 -2.54 13.24 2.61
N ASN A 409 -3.31 13.96 3.42
CA ASN A 409 -3.56 15.37 3.23
C ASN A 409 -3.85 16.04 4.57
N TRP A 410 -3.28 17.22 4.77
CA TRP A 410 -3.44 18.03 5.98
C TRP A 410 -3.74 19.47 5.55
N GLN A 411 -4.95 19.93 5.87
CA GLN A 411 -5.45 21.26 5.52
C GLN A 411 -5.79 22.03 6.80
N GLU A 412 -5.32 23.27 6.87
CA GLU A 412 -5.48 24.16 8.03
C GLU A 412 -6.10 25.50 7.66
#